data_AF-A0A1R0WSM8-F1
#
_entry.id   AF-A0A1R0WSM8-F1
#
_cell.length_a   1.000
_cell.length_b   1.000
_cell.length_c   1.000
_cell.angle_alpha   90.00
_cell.angle_beta   90.00
_cell.angle_gamma   90.00
#
_symmetry.space_group_name_H-M   'P 1'
#
loop_
_entity.id
_entity.type
_entity.pdbx_description
1 polymer ?
#
loop_
_entity_poly.entity_id
_entity_poly.type
_entity_poly.pdbx_seq_one_letter_code
_entity_poly.pdbx_strand_id
1 'polypeptide(L)'
;MNKDLTLFDKYTLKENNVTKSFIDLLRFSDITLTKQLVREYFEINYDDLVESKRAYGIQIGDRLTQSIGLGYVIGITSKNNNNRYRVIKNYIQKDSIPDAMIRLNNVVILIEVKVDGNKIDYQQMTDHEKKFADSEVIASHKFFYWEDIHKYLLMKRELFKYDRLTSFLIEQFTSYLENVGLSEKQTEGFILSHFINQPDVLKIVEQIRSYMSKLPNVAPFSNSKKSFGYVLIKPDELQTRKFFTLSSEGLIVLHMLNKSQAEEQQQKVNSVFIGNKKKYTQSTKEKETQINLNLISRFEDLRPFIDMVYQERRKKHYKDNNFL
;
A
#
# COMPACT_ATOMS: atom_id res chain seq x y z
N MET A 1 17.66 5.61 33.64
CA MET A 1 17.71 4.52 32.64
C MET A 1 16.32 4.47 31.99
N ASN A 2 16.07 5.36 31.04
CA ASN A 2 14.73 5.60 30.48
C ASN A 2 14.42 4.56 29.40
N LYS A 3 13.60 3.57 29.77
CA LYS A 3 12.81 2.76 28.85
C LYS A 3 11.46 3.45 28.70
N ASP A 4 11.37 4.51 27.91
CA ASP A 4 10.08 5.06 27.48
C ASP A 4 10.34 6.00 26.31
N LEU A 5 10.10 5.49 25.10
CA LEU A 5 9.82 6.18 23.82
C LEU A 5 9.94 5.21 22.61
N THR A 6 9.60 3.92 22.78
CA THR A 6 9.32 3.01 21.65
C THR A 6 7.86 3.13 21.20
N LEU A 7 7.26 4.32 21.31
CA LEU A 7 5.82 4.57 21.07
C LEU A 7 5.44 4.60 19.57
N PHE A 8 6.36 4.21 18.69
CA PHE A 8 6.17 4.24 17.24
C PHE A 8 6.63 2.93 16.62
N ASP A 9 5.96 1.83 16.97
CA ASP A 9 5.89 0.70 16.05
C ASP A 9 5.11 1.15 14.82
N LYS A 10 5.84 1.54 13.76
CA LYS A 10 5.32 1.98 12.45
C LYS A 10 4.21 1.07 11.90
N TYR A 11 4.22 -0.20 12.31
CA TYR A 11 3.28 -1.24 11.91
C TYR A 11 1.89 -1.08 12.54
N THR A 12 1.80 -0.80 13.85
CA THR A 12 0.51 -0.60 14.53
C THR A 12 -0.17 0.67 14.07
N LEU A 13 0.60 1.73 13.77
CA LEU A 13 0.04 2.96 13.20
C LEU A 13 -0.62 2.73 11.83
N LYS A 14 0.01 1.95 10.96
CA LYS A 14 -0.53 1.70 9.62
C LYS A 14 -1.78 0.82 9.69
N GLU A 15 -1.75 -0.26 10.46
CA GLU A 15 -2.92 -1.13 10.68
C GLU A 15 -4.08 -0.31 11.26
N ASN A 16 -3.85 0.44 12.34
CA ASN A 16 -4.87 1.30 12.96
C ASN A 16 -5.44 2.35 11.99
N ASN A 17 -4.58 3.01 11.20
CA ASN A 17 -5.02 4.03 10.25
C ASN A 17 -5.86 3.42 9.11
N VAL A 18 -5.48 2.25 8.61
CA VAL A 18 -6.24 1.53 7.58
C VAL A 18 -7.59 1.10 8.13
N THR A 19 -7.62 0.48 9.30
CA THR A 19 -8.87 0.07 9.98
C THR A 19 -9.78 1.27 10.21
N LYS A 20 -9.27 2.34 10.82
CA LYS A 20 -10.06 3.54 11.09
C LYS A 20 -10.61 4.17 9.81
N SER A 21 -9.78 4.33 8.79
CA SER A 21 -10.21 4.93 7.51
C SER A 21 -11.27 4.08 6.82
N PHE A 22 -11.16 2.75 6.89
CA PHE A 22 -12.16 1.83 6.35
C PHE A 22 -13.50 1.95 7.09
N ILE A 23 -13.46 2.00 8.42
CA ILE A 23 -14.67 2.14 9.24
C ILE A 23 -15.31 3.51 9.07
N ASP A 24 -14.51 4.58 9.01
CA ASP A 24 -15.02 5.94 8.80
C ASP A 24 -15.64 6.09 7.40
N LEU A 25 -15.07 5.46 6.36
CA LEU A 25 -15.73 5.35 5.05
C LEU A 25 -17.14 4.77 5.20
N LEU A 26 -17.29 3.62 5.87
CA LEU A 26 -18.58 2.95 6.00
C LEU A 26 -19.55 3.71 6.91
N ARG A 27 -19.04 4.34 7.97
CA ARG A 27 -19.80 5.10 8.95
C ARG A 27 -20.43 6.35 8.35
N PHE A 28 -19.67 7.10 7.55
CA PHE A 28 -20.07 8.40 7.03
C PHE A 28 -20.62 8.36 5.60
N SER A 29 -20.53 7.22 4.91
CA SER A 29 -21.19 7.00 3.63
C SER A 29 -22.67 6.64 3.77
N ASP A 30 -23.37 6.72 2.63
CA ASP A 30 -24.69 6.15 2.46
C ASP A 30 -24.69 4.67 2.88
N ILE A 31 -25.71 4.30 3.66
CA ILE A 31 -25.83 2.97 4.25
C ILE A 31 -25.85 1.86 3.20
N THR A 32 -26.29 2.16 1.98
CA THR A 32 -26.29 1.25 0.84
C THR A 32 -24.89 0.71 0.57
N LEU A 33 -23.82 1.51 0.77
CA LEU A 33 -22.44 1.03 0.61
C LEU A 33 -22.12 -0.08 1.61
N THR A 34 -22.47 0.12 2.90
CA THR A 34 -22.26 -0.90 3.93
C THR A 34 -23.11 -2.15 3.65
N LYS A 35 -24.38 -1.97 3.27
CA LYS A 35 -25.29 -3.06 2.92
C LYS A 35 -24.75 -3.91 1.78
N GLN A 36 -24.36 -3.27 0.69
CA GLN A 36 -23.81 -3.96 -0.48
C GLN A 36 -22.48 -4.63 -0.15
N LEU A 37 -21.60 -3.99 0.62
CA LEU A 37 -20.34 -4.60 1.03
C LEU A 37 -20.58 -5.87 1.86
N VAL A 38 -21.45 -5.80 2.86
CA VAL A 38 -21.76 -6.95 3.73
C VAL A 38 -22.44 -8.07 2.95
N ARG A 39 -23.44 -7.75 2.13
CA ARG A 39 -24.23 -8.74 1.41
C ARG A 39 -23.51 -9.33 0.21
N GLU A 40 -22.97 -8.48 -0.66
CA GLU A 40 -22.42 -8.89 -1.94
C GLU A 40 -20.95 -9.30 -1.86
N TYR A 41 -20.15 -8.58 -1.07
CA TYR A 41 -18.70 -8.82 -1.02
C TYR A 41 -18.31 -9.75 0.12
N PHE A 42 -18.84 -9.52 1.33
CA PHE A 42 -18.63 -10.45 2.45
C PHE A 42 -19.52 -11.69 2.37
N GLU A 43 -20.52 -11.71 1.49
CA GLU A 43 -21.48 -12.80 1.31
C GLU A 43 -22.17 -13.16 2.64
N ILE A 44 -22.54 -12.14 3.41
CA ILE A 44 -23.24 -12.28 4.68
C ILE A 44 -24.70 -11.89 4.47
N ASN A 45 -25.57 -12.88 4.65
CA ASN A 45 -27.01 -12.66 4.63
C ASN A 45 -27.45 -12.07 5.97
N TYR A 46 -28.35 -11.10 5.90
CA TYR A 46 -28.96 -10.45 7.06
C TYR A 46 -30.39 -10.05 6.72
N ASP A 47 -31.20 -9.81 7.75
CA ASP A 47 -32.59 -9.41 7.59
C ASP A 47 -32.62 -7.95 7.15
N ASP A 48 -33.10 -7.69 5.93
CA ASP A 48 -33.19 -6.33 5.40
C ASP A 48 -34.43 -5.63 5.99
N LEU A 49 -34.23 -4.99 7.14
CA LEU A 49 -35.26 -4.20 7.80
C LEU A 49 -35.44 -2.84 7.10
N VAL A 50 -36.69 -2.39 7.03
CA VAL A 50 -37.10 -1.10 6.44
C VAL A 50 -36.29 0.06 7.03
N GLU A 51 -36.06 0.05 8.34
CA GLU A 51 -35.10 0.91 9.01
C GLU A 51 -33.87 0.10 9.40
N SER A 52 -32.77 0.37 8.71
CA SER A 52 -31.54 -0.37 8.95
C SER A 52 -30.77 0.23 10.13
N LYS A 53 -30.64 -0.56 11.20
CA LYS A 53 -29.88 -0.20 12.39
C LYS A 53 -28.40 -0.47 12.11
N ARG A 54 -27.56 0.55 12.26
CA ARG A 54 -26.11 0.42 12.09
C ARG A 54 -25.33 0.99 13.28
N ALA A 55 -24.23 0.33 13.62
CA ALA A 55 -23.24 0.86 14.54
C ALA A 55 -21.85 0.42 14.12
N TYR A 56 -20.84 1.23 14.45
CA TYR A 56 -19.45 0.99 14.08
C TYR A 56 -18.55 1.23 15.27
N GLY A 57 -17.63 0.30 15.53
CA GLY A 57 -16.67 0.38 16.64
C GLY A 57 -15.23 0.18 16.17
N ILE A 58 -14.28 0.67 16.96
CA ILE A 58 -12.84 0.47 16.80
C ILE A 58 -12.32 -0.09 18.13
N GLN A 59 -11.41 -1.06 18.08
CA GLN A 59 -10.77 -1.69 19.23
C GLN A 59 -11.77 -2.21 20.29
N ILE A 60 -12.41 -3.33 19.97
CA ILE A 60 -13.50 -3.89 20.78
C ILE A 60 -12.94 -4.67 21.98
N GLY A 61 -12.53 -3.94 23.02
CA GLY A 61 -11.92 -4.54 24.22
C GLY A 61 -12.91 -5.33 25.07
N ASP A 62 -14.15 -4.86 25.14
CA ASP A 62 -15.17 -5.45 26.00
C ASP A 62 -16.06 -6.44 25.25
N ARG A 63 -16.64 -7.37 26.01
CA ARG A 63 -17.66 -8.27 25.49
C ARG A 63 -18.92 -7.50 25.15
N LEU A 64 -19.50 -7.79 24.00
CA LEU A 64 -20.79 -7.26 23.58
C LEU A 64 -21.89 -7.77 24.52
N THR A 65 -22.68 -6.84 25.07
CA THR A 65 -23.73 -7.16 26.04
C THR A 65 -25.06 -7.53 25.40
N GLN A 66 -25.29 -7.11 24.15
CA GLN A 66 -26.52 -7.36 23.43
C GLN A 66 -26.30 -8.40 22.34
N SER A 67 -27.05 -9.51 22.41
CA SER A 67 -27.16 -10.47 21.31
C SER A 67 -28.06 -9.91 20.21
N ILE A 68 -27.64 -10.08 18.97
CA ILE A 68 -28.24 -9.41 17.80
C ILE A 68 -28.72 -10.41 16.75
N GLY A 69 -28.13 -11.60 16.71
CA GLY A 69 -28.59 -12.75 15.94
C GLY A 69 -27.40 -13.55 15.42
N LEU A 70 -26.68 -12.96 14.47
CA LEU A 70 -25.55 -13.60 13.79
C LEU A 70 -24.23 -12.84 14.04
N GLY A 71 -23.22 -13.56 14.50
CA GLY A 71 -21.85 -13.07 14.67
C GLY A 71 -20.91 -13.59 13.58
N TYR A 72 -20.06 -12.72 13.04
CA TYR A 72 -18.99 -13.08 12.10
C TYR A 72 -17.67 -12.48 12.56
N VAL A 73 -16.60 -13.28 12.57
CA VAL A 73 -15.24 -12.74 12.64
C VAL A 73 -14.64 -12.77 11.24
N ILE A 74 -14.20 -11.62 10.73
CA ILE A 74 -13.56 -11.52 9.42
C ILE A 74 -12.14 -11.01 9.54
N GLY A 75 -11.26 -11.63 8.76
CA GLY A 75 -9.86 -11.24 8.66
C GLY A 75 -9.59 -10.55 7.32
N ILE A 76 -8.95 -9.38 7.34
CA ILE A 76 -8.57 -8.65 6.12
C ILE A 76 -7.04 -8.50 6.05
N THR A 77 -6.43 -9.01 4.98
CA THR A 77 -4.96 -8.96 4.79
C THR A 77 -4.57 -8.58 3.35
N SER A 78 -3.27 -8.51 3.05
CA SER A 78 -2.78 -8.30 1.68
C SER A 78 -2.52 -9.62 0.96
N LYS A 79 -2.87 -9.68 -0.33
CA LYS A 79 -2.58 -10.82 -1.24
C LYS A 79 -1.09 -11.14 -1.37
N ASN A 80 -0.20 -10.22 -1.01
CA ASN A 80 1.24 -10.46 -1.03
C ASN A 80 1.66 -11.63 -0.11
N ASN A 81 0.74 -12.15 0.70
CA ASN A 81 0.91 -13.27 1.60
C ASN A 81 0.21 -14.54 1.09
N ASN A 82 0.71 -15.13 0.00
CA ASN A 82 0.09 -16.31 -0.64
C ASN A 82 0.08 -17.61 0.19
N ASN A 83 0.63 -17.62 1.42
CA ASN A 83 0.58 -18.78 2.30
C ASN A 83 -0.39 -18.52 3.46
N ARG A 84 -1.63 -18.94 3.23
CA ARG A 84 -2.81 -18.93 4.10
C ARG A 84 -2.46 -19.27 5.55
N TYR A 85 -2.80 -18.34 6.47
CA TYR A 85 -2.85 -18.40 7.94
C TYR A 85 -1.73 -19.16 8.68
N ARG A 86 -1.22 -18.59 9.78
CA ARG A 86 -0.39 -19.38 10.70
C ARG A 86 -1.31 -20.22 11.58
N VAL A 87 -1.26 -21.55 11.42
CA VAL A 87 -1.78 -22.47 12.43
C VAL A 87 -0.69 -22.63 13.49
N ILE A 88 -0.69 -21.78 14.52
CA ILE A 88 0.21 -21.97 15.67
C ILE A 88 -0.48 -22.95 16.62
N LYS A 89 0.10 -24.14 16.80
CA LYS A 89 -0.47 -25.21 17.64
C LYS A 89 -0.24 -25.04 19.14
N ASN A 90 0.68 -24.16 19.56
CA ASN A 90 1.10 -24.07 20.95
C ASN A 90 1.27 -22.60 21.36
N TYR A 91 0.24 -21.96 21.90
CA TYR A 91 0.40 -20.71 22.67
C TYR A 91 -0.73 -20.44 23.66
N ILE A 92 -0.39 -19.72 24.73
CA ILE A 92 -1.20 -19.34 25.89
C ILE A 92 -2.34 -18.41 25.44
N GLN A 93 -3.57 -18.68 25.90
CA GLN A 93 -4.73 -17.80 25.72
C GLN A 93 -4.36 -16.36 26.11
N LYS A 94 -4.39 -15.46 25.13
CA LYS A 94 -4.32 -14.01 25.38
C LYS A 94 -5.68 -13.43 25.07
N ASP A 95 -6.10 -12.47 25.87
CA ASP A 95 -7.26 -11.66 25.56
C ASP A 95 -6.96 -10.84 24.30
N SER A 96 -7.60 -11.18 23.19
CA SER A 96 -7.41 -10.51 21.90
C SER A 96 -8.51 -9.49 21.67
N ILE A 97 -8.13 -8.32 21.16
CA ILE A 97 -9.02 -7.20 20.90
C ILE A 97 -9.21 -7.10 19.38
N PRO A 98 -10.42 -7.30 18.85
CA PRO A 98 -10.72 -7.03 17.45
C PRO A 98 -10.47 -5.58 17.09
N ASP A 99 -9.85 -5.34 15.93
CA ASP A 99 -9.51 -4.00 15.45
C ASP A 99 -10.76 -3.14 15.21
N ALA A 100 -11.85 -3.73 14.75
CA ALA A 100 -13.10 -3.01 14.50
C ALA A 100 -14.37 -3.88 14.57
N MET A 101 -15.52 -3.20 14.56
CA MET A 101 -16.84 -3.81 14.48
C MET A 101 -17.74 -3.08 13.50
N ILE A 102 -18.53 -3.85 12.75
CA ILE A 102 -19.72 -3.39 12.03
C ILE A 102 -20.92 -4.12 12.61
N ARG A 103 -21.92 -3.39 13.09
CA ARG A 103 -23.25 -3.94 13.39
C ARG A 103 -24.20 -3.45 12.31
N LEU A 104 -24.93 -4.37 11.70
CA LEU A 104 -25.95 -4.09 10.69
C LEU A 104 -27.15 -5.01 10.91
N ASN A 105 -28.29 -4.44 11.28
CA ASN A 105 -29.53 -5.19 11.56
C ASN A 105 -29.29 -6.32 12.57
N ASN A 106 -29.51 -7.57 12.16
CA ASN A 106 -29.33 -8.79 12.94
C ASN A 106 -27.92 -9.42 12.81
N VAL A 107 -26.95 -8.67 12.27
CA VAL A 107 -25.56 -9.11 12.10
C VAL A 107 -24.58 -8.23 12.86
N VAL A 108 -23.61 -8.88 13.50
CA VAL A 108 -22.39 -8.26 14.03
C VAL A 108 -21.18 -8.87 13.35
N ILE A 109 -20.28 -8.02 12.88
CA ILE A 109 -19.03 -8.39 12.25
C ILE A 109 -17.89 -7.81 13.09
N LEU A 110 -17.05 -8.67 13.66
CA LEU A 110 -15.78 -8.30 14.25
C LEU A 110 -14.68 -8.44 13.19
N ILE A 111 -13.80 -7.44 13.10
CA ILE A 111 -12.82 -7.33 12.03
C ILE A 111 -11.42 -7.35 12.63
N GLU A 112 -10.57 -8.20 12.08
CA GLU A 112 -9.13 -8.21 12.30
C GLU A 112 -8.40 -7.79 11.02
N VAL A 113 -7.47 -6.86 11.13
CA VAL A 113 -6.72 -6.30 10.01
C VAL A 113 -5.24 -6.60 10.15
N LYS A 114 -4.62 -7.04 9.06
CA LYS A 114 -3.16 -7.16 8.94
C LYS A 114 -2.66 -6.48 7.68
N VAL A 115 -1.59 -5.71 7.79
CA VAL A 115 -0.93 -5.03 6.65
C VAL A 115 0.54 -5.43 6.52
N ASP A 116 1.22 -4.97 5.47
CA ASP A 116 2.68 -5.14 5.28
C ASP A 116 3.22 -6.58 5.34
N GLY A 117 2.38 -7.55 4.96
CA GLY A 117 2.78 -8.96 4.93
C GLY A 117 2.62 -9.69 6.27
N ASN A 118 2.03 -9.04 7.28
CA ASN A 118 1.58 -9.71 8.49
C ASN A 118 0.48 -10.73 8.16
N LYS A 119 0.47 -11.84 8.89
CA LYS A 119 -0.51 -12.92 8.74
C LYS A 119 -1.59 -12.80 9.79
N ILE A 120 -2.82 -13.10 9.38
CA ILE A 120 -3.92 -13.31 10.32
C ILE A 120 -3.67 -14.63 11.04
N ASP A 121 -3.71 -14.56 12.37
CA ASP A 121 -3.63 -15.72 13.24
C ASP A 121 -5.04 -16.28 13.44
N TYR A 122 -5.24 -17.55 13.09
CA TYR A 122 -6.54 -18.19 13.24
C TYR A 122 -6.97 -18.27 14.71
N GLN A 123 -6.02 -18.45 15.63
CA GLN A 123 -6.34 -18.50 17.06
C GLN A 123 -6.81 -17.13 17.57
N GLN A 124 -6.20 -16.05 17.07
CA GLN A 124 -6.64 -14.68 17.37
C GLN A 124 -8.09 -14.46 16.94
N MET A 125 -8.47 -14.98 15.77
CA MET A 125 -9.85 -14.95 15.28
C MET A 125 -10.79 -15.74 16.19
N THR A 126 -10.41 -16.95 16.61
CA THR A 126 -11.19 -17.75 17.58
C THR A 126 -11.33 -17.04 18.93
N ASP A 127 -10.30 -16.33 19.38
CA ASP A 127 -10.37 -15.57 20.64
C ASP A 127 -11.32 -14.36 20.52
N HIS A 128 -11.48 -13.78 19.32
CA HIS A 128 -12.47 -12.74 19.08
C HIS A 128 -13.91 -13.23 19.23
N GLU A 129 -14.17 -14.53 19.04
CA GLU A 129 -15.51 -15.10 19.25
C GLU A 129 -16.01 -14.88 20.69
N LYS A 130 -15.09 -14.80 21.66
CA LYS A 130 -15.39 -14.53 23.07
C LYS A 130 -15.94 -13.12 23.31
N LYS A 131 -15.77 -12.20 22.34
CA LYS A 131 -16.28 -10.83 22.43
C LYS A 131 -17.75 -10.73 22.02
N PHE A 132 -18.35 -11.75 21.41
CA PHE A 132 -19.79 -11.76 21.17
C PHE A 132 -20.59 -11.98 22.46
N ALA A 133 -21.87 -11.60 22.43
CA ALA A 133 -22.81 -11.88 23.51
C ALA A 133 -23.04 -13.40 23.66
N ASP A 134 -23.44 -13.87 24.85
CA ASP A 134 -23.60 -15.30 25.18
C ASP A 134 -24.53 -16.10 24.25
N SER A 135 -25.48 -15.42 23.61
CA SER A 135 -26.51 -16.04 22.75
C SER A 135 -26.36 -15.69 21.27
N GLU A 136 -25.21 -15.16 20.87
CA GLU A 136 -24.93 -14.86 19.47
C GLU A 136 -24.66 -16.15 18.69
N VAL A 137 -25.26 -16.32 17.51
CA VAL A 137 -24.96 -17.46 16.64
C VAL A 137 -23.74 -17.10 15.79
N ILE A 138 -22.58 -17.63 16.17
CA ILE A 138 -21.30 -17.29 15.54
C ILE A 138 -21.07 -18.21 14.33
N ALA A 139 -20.92 -17.60 13.15
CA ALA A 139 -20.60 -18.27 11.91
C ALA A 139 -19.08 -18.43 11.71
N SER A 140 -18.70 -19.35 10.82
CA SER A 140 -17.29 -19.61 10.48
C SER A 140 -16.55 -18.35 10.02
N HIS A 141 -15.28 -18.26 10.41
CA HIS A 141 -14.39 -17.17 10.02
C HIS A 141 -14.33 -16.99 8.49
N LYS A 142 -14.35 -15.73 8.04
CA LYS A 142 -14.13 -15.37 6.63
C LYS A 142 -12.85 -14.56 6.47
N PHE A 143 -12.23 -14.66 5.31
CA PHE A 143 -10.96 -13.99 5.01
C PHE A 143 -11.05 -13.24 3.68
N PHE A 144 -10.64 -11.98 3.70
CA PHE A 144 -10.70 -11.08 2.56
C PHE A 144 -9.36 -10.40 2.35
N TYR A 145 -9.22 -9.77 1.18
CA TYR A 145 -8.01 -9.06 0.81
C TYR A 145 -8.27 -7.59 0.57
N TRP A 146 -7.37 -6.73 1.04
CA TRP A 146 -7.43 -5.29 0.79
C TRP A 146 -7.46 -4.97 -0.70
N GLU A 147 -6.69 -5.72 -1.50
CA GLU A 147 -6.65 -5.53 -2.94
C GLU A 147 -8.00 -5.81 -3.62
N ASP A 148 -8.79 -6.74 -3.08
CA ASP A 148 -10.12 -7.06 -3.61
C ASP A 148 -11.19 -6.08 -3.09
N ILE A 149 -11.07 -5.62 -1.84
CA ILE A 149 -11.89 -4.52 -1.31
C ILE A 149 -11.69 -3.24 -2.12
N HIS A 150 -10.43 -2.91 -2.46
CA HIS A 150 -10.10 -1.77 -3.33
C HIS A 150 -10.82 -1.86 -4.67
N LYS A 151 -10.73 -3.01 -5.35
CA LYS A 151 -11.44 -3.25 -6.63
C LYS A 151 -12.95 -3.12 -6.48
N TYR A 152 -13.51 -3.74 -5.44
CA TYR A 152 -14.93 -3.68 -5.16
C TYR A 152 -15.40 -2.23 -5.01
N LEU A 153 -14.69 -1.41 -4.22
CA LEU A 153 -15.03 -0.01 -4.00
C LEU A 153 -14.93 0.82 -5.29
N LEU A 154 -13.92 0.57 -6.14
CA LEU A 154 -13.83 1.21 -7.45
C LEU A 154 -15.03 0.88 -8.35
N MET A 155 -15.49 -0.38 -8.35
CA MET A 155 -16.69 -0.78 -9.09
C MET A 155 -17.95 -0.09 -8.54
N LYS A 156 -18.02 0.10 -7.22
CA LYS A 156 -19.17 0.74 -6.56
C LYS A 156 -19.21 2.25 -6.70
N ARG A 157 -18.07 2.90 -6.99
CA ARG A 157 -18.00 4.36 -7.17
C ARG A 157 -19.05 4.90 -8.14
N GLU A 158 -19.28 4.21 -9.26
CA GLU A 158 -20.25 4.65 -10.28
C GLU A 158 -21.70 4.63 -9.80
N LEU A 159 -22.05 3.75 -8.85
CA LEU A 159 -23.38 3.72 -8.24
C LEU A 159 -23.64 4.95 -7.37
N PHE A 160 -22.58 5.51 -6.76
CA PHE A 160 -22.65 6.65 -5.87
C PHE A 160 -22.25 7.97 -6.55
N LYS A 161 -22.13 8.03 -7.88
CA LYS A 161 -21.64 9.23 -8.60
C LYS A 161 -22.41 10.53 -8.31
N TYR A 162 -23.68 10.43 -7.92
CA TYR A 162 -24.50 11.59 -7.56
C TYR A 162 -24.55 11.85 -6.05
N ASP A 163 -24.13 10.89 -5.22
CA ASP A 163 -23.88 11.10 -3.80
C ASP A 163 -22.44 11.59 -3.62
N ARG A 164 -22.30 12.92 -3.56
CA ARG A 164 -21.00 13.59 -3.47
C ARG A 164 -20.19 13.14 -2.27
N LEU A 165 -20.82 12.89 -1.11
CA LEU A 165 -20.10 12.51 0.10
C LEU A 165 -19.57 11.08 -0.01
N THR A 166 -20.45 10.13 -0.35
CA THR A 166 -20.05 8.73 -0.50
C THR A 166 -19.03 8.55 -1.61
N SER A 167 -19.23 9.19 -2.76
CA SER A 167 -18.27 9.16 -3.87
C SER A 167 -16.91 9.73 -3.45
N PHE A 168 -16.88 10.88 -2.78
CA PHE A 168 -15.65 11.47 -2.26
C PHE A 168 -14.93 10.54 -1.27
N LEU A 169 -15.65 9.94 -0.32
CA LEU A 169 -15.06 9.04 0.68
C LEU A 169 -14.50 7.77 0.03
N ILE A 170 -15.20 7.19 -0.96
CA ILE A 170 -14.70 6.05 -1.74
C ILE A 170 -13.39 6.43 -2.45
N GLU A 171 -13.33 7.60 -3.10
CA GLU A 171 -12.13 8.07 -3.80
C GLU A 171 -10.97 8.33 -2.84
N GLN A 172 -11.23 8.95 -1.69
CA GLN A 172 -10.21 9.19 -0.66
C GLN A 172 -9.65 7.88 -0.13
N PHE A 173 -10.51 6.93 0.25
CA PHE A 173 -10.07 5.66 0.80
C PHE A 173 -9.37 4.78 -0.23
N THR A 174 -9.86 4.71 -1.47
CA THR A 174 -9.18 3.95 -2.54
C THR A 174 -7.83 4.55 -2.89
N SER A 175 -7.71 5.88 -2.98
CA SER A 175 -6.43 6.57 -3.16
C SER A 175 -5.48 6.32 -1.98
N TYR A 176 -6.00 6.31 -0.76
CA TYR A 176 -5.24 5.96 0.43
C TYR A 176 -4.69 4.52 0.33
N LEU A 177 -5.53 3.52 0.00
CA LEU A 177 -5.09 2.13 -0.19
C LEU A 177 -3.98 2.01 -1.24
N GLU A 178 -4.07 2.74 -2.35
CA GLU A 178 -3.02 2.81 -3.36
C GLU A 178 -1.72 3.39 -2.80
N ASN A 179 -1.80 4.50 -2.07
CA ASN A 179 -0.66 5.17 -1.44
C ASN A 179 -0.05 4.40 -0.27
N VAL A 180 -0.76 3.42 0.30
CA VAL A 180 -0.21 2.54 1.34
C VAL A 180 0.13 1.14 0.82
N GLY A 181 -0.06 0.87 -0.47
CA GLY A 181 0.33 -0.39 -1.12
C GLY A 181 -0.60 -1.55 -0.81
N LEU A 182 -1.86 -1.27 -0.51
CA LEU A 182 -2.94 -2.22 -0.23
C LEU A 182 -3.91 -2.37 -1.42
N SER A 183 -3.45 -2.04 -2.62
CA SER A 183 -4.15 -2.23 -3.89
C SER A 183 -3.23 -2.96 -4.90
N GLU A 184 -3.80 -3.43 -6.02
CA GLU A 184 -2.98 -3.96 -7.11
C GLU A 184 -2.23 -2.86 -7.89
N LYS A 185 -2.78 -1.64 -7.87
CA LYS A 185 -2.20 -0.47 -8.52
C LYS A 185 -1.45 0.39 -7.51
N GLN A 186 -0.13 0.38 -7.57
CA GLN A 186 0.66 1.31 -6.77
C GLN A 186 0.90 2.60 -7.53
N THR A 187 0.64 3.72 -6.86
CA THR A 187 0.87 5.06 -7.39
C THR A 187 2.27 5.54 -7.01
N GLU A 188 2.69 6.64 -7.62
CA GLU A 188 3.89 7.37 -7.16
C GLU A 188 3.76 7.82 -5.70
N GLY A 189 2.52 8.12 -5.25
CA GLY A 189 2.21 8.46 -3.86
C GLY A 189 2.60 7.37 -2.86
N PHE A 190 2.62 6.10 -3.28
CA PHE A 190 3.13 5.00 -2.44
C PHE A 190 4.62 5.14 -2.09
N ILE A 191 5.43 5.62 -3.03
CA ILE A 191 6.86 5.82 -2.76
C ILE A 191 7.07 7.04 -1.87
N LEU A 192 6.33 8.13 -2.12
CA LEU A 192 6.38 9.35 -1.30
C LEU A 192 5.97 9.08 0.14
N SER A 193 4.88 8.34 0.36
CA SER A 193 4.41 7.99 1.70
C SER A 193 5.43 7.18 2.50
N HIS A 194 6.28 6.40 1.84
CA HIS A 194 7.33 5.62 2.49
C HIS A 194 8.39 6.50 3.16
N PHE A 195 8.63 7.69 2.60
CA PHE A 195 9.65 8.64 3.04
C PHE A 195 9.07 9.82 3.84
N ILE A 196 7.78 9.80 4.18
CA ILE A 196 7.12 10.93 4.87
C ILE A 196 7.77 11.34 6.19
N ASN A 197 8.36 10.36 6.90
CA ASN A 197 9.09 10.59 8.16
C ASN A 197 10.60 10.82 7.97
N GLN A 198 11.05 10.99 6.72
CA GLN A 198 12.44 11.26 6.35
C GLN A 198 12.45 12.53 5.48
N PRO A 199 12.29 13.73 6.07
CA PRO A 199 12.01 14.96 5.33
C PRO A 199 13.09 15.30 4.31
N ASP A 200 14.37 15.08 4.64
CA ASP A 200 15.49 15.33 3.72
C ASP A 200 15.42 14.39 2.51
N VAL A 201 15.14 13.11 2.75
CA VAL A 201 14.98 12.11 1.70
C VAL A 201 13.76 12.43 0.83
N LEU A 202 12.64 12.78 1.45
CA LEU A 202 11.42 13.15 0.75
C LEU A 202 11.67 14.35 -0.18
N LYS A 203 12.39 15.38 0.30
CA LYS A 203 12.78 16.54 -0.51
C LYS A 203 13.58 16.14 -1.74
N ILE A 204 14.55 15.24 -1.61
CA ILE A 204 15.31 14.71 -2.76
C ILE A 204 14.38 13.98 -3.73
N VAL A 205 13.45 13.16 -3.25
CA VAL A 205 12.49 12.45 -4.09
C VAL A 205 11.57 13.42 -4.86
N GLU A 206 11.10 14.48 -4.21
CA GLU A 206 10.29 15.52 -4.84
C GLU A 206 11.07 16.29 -5.91
N GLN A 207 12.35 16.59 -5.65
CA GLN A 207 13.24 17.22 -6.63
C GLN A 207 13.47 16.30 -7.84
N ILE A 208 13.70 15.00 -7.62
CA ILE A 208 13.80 14.01 -8.70
C ILE A 208 12.51 14.01 -9.54
N ARG A 209 11.34 13.98 -8.91
CA ARG A 209 10.05 14.00 -9.62
C ARG A 209 9.87 15.28 -10.45
N SER A 210 10.12 16.44 -9.84
CA SER A 210 10.04 17.72 -10.54
C SER A 210 11.03 17.78 -11.72
N TYR A 211 12.19 17.15 -11.57
CA TYR A 211 13.16 17.08 -12.65
C TYR A 211 12.70 16.17 -13.79
N MET A 212 12.28 14.93 -13.48
CA MET A 212 11.86 13.95 -14.48
C MET A 212 10.66 14.40 -15.30
N SER A 213 9.70 15.10 -14.67
CA SER A 213 8.53 15.66 -15.35
C SER A 213 8.86 16.79 -16.35
N LYS A 214 10.03 17.41 -16.22
CA LYS A 214 10.53 18.44 -17.17
C LYS A 214 11.31 17.84 -18.34
N LEU A 215 11.69 16.56 -18.26
CA LEU A 215 12.47 15.92 -19.32
C LEU A 215 11.57 15.58 -20.53
N PRO A 216 11.99 15.92 -21.76
CA PRO A 216 11.22 15.60 -22.96
C PRO A 216 10.98 14.11 -23.12
N ASN A 217 9.73 13.75 -23.46
CA ASN A 217 9.28 12.39 -23.76
C ASN A 217 9.47 11.40 -22.59
N VAL A 218 9.58 11.88 -21.35
CA VAL A 218 9.67 11.01 -20.16
C VAL A 218 8.27 10.80 -19.59
N ALA A 219 7.95 9.55 -19.29
CA ALA A 219 6.70 9.19 -18.64
C ALA A 219 6.95 8.32 -17.39
N PRO A 220 6.09 8.45 -16.37
CA PRO A 220 6.11 7.55 -15.22
C PRO A 220 5.71 6.12 -15.61
N PHE A 221 6.32 5.13 -14.97
CA PHE A 221 6.09 3.72 -15.22
C PHE A 221 5.93 2.94 -13.92
N SER A 222 4.71 2.48 -13.65
CA SER A 222 4.34 1.65 -12.52
C SER A 222 4.21 0.19 -12.96
N ASN A 223 5.17 -0.67 -12.61
CA ASN A 223 5.11 -2.11 -12.90
C ASN A 223 5.58 -3.00 -11.73
N SER A 224 5.83 -2.43 -10.56
CA SER A 224 6.34 -3.22 -9.43
C SER A 224 5.79 -2.73 -8.11
N LYS A 225 5.50 -3.68 -7.21
CA LYS A 225 4.89 -3.46 -5.89
C LYS A 225 5.77 -2.73 -4.85
N LYS A 226 6.98 -2.28 -5.22
CA LYS A 226 7.92 -1.62 -4.28
C LYS A 226 8.76 -0.53 -4.93
N SER A 227 8.52 -0.22 -6.21
CA SER A 227 9.31 0.78 -6.89
C SER A 227 8.52 1.47 -7.98
N PHE A 228 8.86 2.72 -8.18
CA PHE A 228 8.37 3.57 -9.25
C PHE A 228 9.54 3.87 -10.19
N GLY A 229 9.28 4.00 -11.49
CA GLY A 229 10.36 4.33 -12.42
C GLY A 229 9.90 5.20 -13.57
N TYR A 230 10.85 5.54 -14.42
CA TYR A 230 10.63 6.40 -15.58
C TYR A 230 11.12 5.70 -16.85
N VAL A 231 10.36 5.90 -17.92
CA VAL A 231 10.62 5.41 -19.28
C VAL A 231 10.64 6.58 -20.26
N LEU A 232 11.22 6.35 -21.44
CA LEU A 232 11.06 7.25 -22.58
C LEU A 232 9.88 6.78 -23.46
N ILE A 233 9.14 7.73 -24.03
CA ILE A 233 8.06 7.51 -25.00
C ILE A 233 8.61 7.75 -26.41
N LYS A 234 8.98 6.68 -27.10
CA LYS A 234 9.59 6.74 -28.44
C LYS A 234 8.71 7.53 -29.45
N PRO A 235 9.27 7.91 -30.62
CA PRO A 235 8.50 8.59 -31.67
C PRO A 235 7.27 7.83 -32.19
N ASP A 236 7.26 6.50 -32.07
CA ASP A 236 6.14 5.62 -32.39
C ASP A 236 5.16 5.43 -31.21
N GLU A 237 5.23 6.30 -30.21
CA GLU A 237 4.45 6.29 -28.96
C GLU A 237 4.68 5.05 -28.06
N LEU A 238 5.61 4.16 -28.41
CA LEU A 238 5.92 2.99 -27.60
C LEU A 238 6.85 3.33 -26.43
N GLN A 239 6.59 2.74 -25.27
CA GLN A 239 7.43 2.89 -24.08
C GLN A 239 8.74 2.11 -24.22
N THR A 240 9.86 2.72 -23.81
CA THR A 240 11.13 2.01 -23.64
C THR A 240 11.13 1.16 -22.37
N ARG A 241 12.15 0.32 -22.19
CA ARG A 241 12.50 -0.17 -20.84
C ARG A 241 12.82 1.01 -19.91
N LYS A 242 12.67 0.82 -18.60
CA LYS A 242 13.06 1.83 -17.60
C LYS A 242 14.50 2.29 -17.83
N PHE A 243 14.74 3.58 -17.58
CA PHE A 243 16.09 4.13 -17.46
C PHE A 243 16.39 4.57 -16.02
N PHE A 244 15.35 4.79 -15.21
CA PHE A 244 15.44 5.17 -13.82
C PHE A 244 14.38 4.44 -12.99
N THR A 245 14.73 4.04 -11.77
CA THR A 245 13.82 3.50 -10.76
C THR A 245 14.15 4.07 -9.38
N LEU A 246 13.13 4.38 -8.60
CA LEU A 246 13.18 4.69 -7.18
C LEU A 246 12.41 3.61 -6.40
N SER A 247 13.06 2.98 -5.42
CA SER A 247 12.51 1.93 -4.59
C SER A 247 12.09 2.46 -3.22
N SER A 248 11.03 1.89 -2.64
CA SER A 248 10.63 2.12 -1.24
C SER A 248 11.73 1.73 -0.25
N GLU A 249 12.70 0.89 -0.65
CA GLU A 249 13.86 0.54 0.18
C GLU A 249 14.95 1.62 0.24
N GLY A 250 14.69 2.84 -0.26
CA GLY A 250 15.67 3.93 -0.28
C GLY A 250 16.77 3.72 -1.32
N LEU A 251 16.45 3.07 -2.45
CA LEU A 251 17.40 2.78 -3.51
C LEU A 251 17.00 3.46 -4.81
N ILE A 252 17.92 4.23 -5.40
CA ILE A 252 17.85 4.66 -6.79
C ILE A 252 18.59 3.64 -7.65
N VAL A 253 17.97 3.27 -8.77
CA VAL A 253 18.56 2.38 -9.77
C VAL A 253 18.56 3.08 -11.13
N LEU A 254 19.75 3.26 -11.69
CA LEU A 254 19.97 3.76 -13.04
C LEU A 254 20.18 2.57 -13.96
N HIS A 255 19.37 2.47 -15.02
CA HIS A 255 19.36 1.34 -15.94
C HIS A 255 20.14 1.68 -17.22
N MET A 256 21.33 1.13 -17.32
CA MET A 256 22.29 1.35 -18.41
C MET A 256 22.02 0.41 -19.60
N LEU A 257 22.55 0.71 -20.79
CA LEU A 257 22.40 -0.22 -21.93
C LEU A 257 23.40 -1.38 -21.90
N ASN A 258 24.59 -1.18 -21.29
CA ASN A 258 25.64 -2.19 -21.20
C ASN A 258 26.27 -2.26 -19.79
N LYS A 259 26.97 -3.38 -19.54
CA LYS A 259 27.54 -3.74 -18.23
C LYS A 259 28.75 -2.89 -17.87
N SER A 260 29.69 -2.69 -18.80
CA SER A 260 30.92 -1.95 -18.55
C SER A 260 30.66 -0.52 -18.11
N GLN A 261 29.72 0.18 -18.76
CA GLN A 261 29.32 1.52 -18.33
C GLN A 261 28.62 1.51 -16.96
N ALA A 262 27.83 0.48 -16.65
CA ALA A 262 27.20 0.36 -15.33
C ALA A 262 28.23 0.20 -14.22
N GLU A 263 29.29 -0.57 -14.46
CA GLU A 263 30.41 -0.76 -13.52
C GLU A 263 31.22 0.52 -13.35
N GLU A 264 31.59 1.18 -14.45
CA GLU A 264 32.29 2.48 -14.42
C GLU A 264 31.47 3.53 -13.66
N GLN A 265 30.17 3.61 -13.96
CA GLN A 265 29.29 4.55 -13.29
C GLN A 265 29.08 4.21 -11.82
N GLN A 266 29.06 2.92 -11.46
CA GLN A 266 29.00 2.51 -10.06
C GLN A 266 30.23 2.97 -9.28
N GLN A 267 31.43 2.92 -9.88
CA GLN A 267 32.64 3.43 -9.25
C GLN A 267 32.55 4.95 -9.02
N LYS A 268 32.08 5.70 -10.02
CA LYS A 268 31.85 7.17 -9.91
C LYS A 268 30.81 7.52 -8.84
N VAL A 269 29.72 6.76 -8.75
CA VAL A 269 28.72 6.92 -7.69
C VAL A 269 29.36 6.68 -6.33
N ASN A 270 30.15 5.62 -6.17
CA ASN A 270 30.74 5.27 -4.89
C ASN A 270 31.77 6.31 -4.41
N SER A 271 32.42 7.04 -5.32
CA SER A 271 33.34 8.13 -4.95
C SER A 271 32.60 9.41 -4.55
N VAL A 272 31.45 9.71 -5.16
CA VAL A 272 30.62 10.88 -4.82
C VAL A 272 29.82 10.64 -3.53
N PHE A 273 29.19 9.47 -3.40
CA PHE A 273 28.34 9.12 -2.27
C PHE A 273 29.09 8.15 -1.34
N ILE A 274 29.88 8.71 -0.43
CA ILE A 274 30.73 7.95 0.49
C ILE A 274 29.87 6.94 1.30
N GLY A 275 30.28 5.67 1.29
CA GLY A 275 29.55 4.58 1.94
C GLY A 275 28.51 3.90 1.05
N ASN A 276 28.33 4.35 -0.20
CA ASN A 276 27.46 3.66 -1.14
C ASN A 276 28.00 2.28 -1.49
N LYS A 277 27.13 1.27 -1.44
CA LYS A 277 27.45 -0.11 -1.83
C LYS A 277 26.32 -0.65 -2.69
N LYS A 278 26.67 -1.24 -3.84
CA LYS A 278 25.70 -1.92 -4.70
C LYS A 278 25.09 -3.08 -3.92
N LYS A 279 23.78 -3.02 -3.66
CA LYS A 279 23.04 -3.95 -2.78
C LYS A 279 22.79 -5.31 -3.46
N TYR A 280 22.72 -5.34 -4.79
CA TYR A 280 22.46 -6.57 -5.55
C TYR A 280 23.47 -6.76 -6.69
N THR A 281 24.13 -7.92 -6.72
CA THR A 281 25.17 -8.29 -7.70
C THR A 281 24.78 -9.45 -8.62
N GLN A 282 23.50 -9.84 -8.65
CA GLN A 282 23.00 -10.91 -9.52
C GLN A 282 23.22 -10.58 -11.01
N SER A 283 23.43 -11.62 -11.84
CA SER A 283 23.74 -11.49 -13.27
C SER A 283 22.67 -10.72 -14.08
N THR A 284 21.42 -10.76 -13.66
CA THR A 284 20.31 -10.02 -14.27
C THR A 284 20.35 -8.50 -13.98
N LYS A 285 21.20 -8.06 -13.05
CA LYS A 285 21.35 -6.66 -12.59
C LYS A 285 22.73 -6.07 -12.92
N GLU A 286 23.42 -6.68 -13.88
CA GLU A 286 24.75 -6.25 -14.32
C GLU A 286 24.73 -4.90 -15.04
N LYS A 287 23.58 -4.49 -15.58
CA LYS A 287 23.38 -3.20 -16.27
C LYS A 287 22.79 -2.11 -15.37
N GLU A 288 22.92 -2.26 -14.06
CA GLU A 288 22.36 -1.34 -13.08
C GLU A 288 23.46 -0.64 -12.29
N THR A 289 23.31 0.67 -12.12
CA THR A 289 24.03 1.46 -11.12
C THR A 289 23.08 1.80 -9.98
N GLN A 290 23.50 1.53 -8.75
CA GLN A 290 22.66 1.66 -7.55
C GLN A 290 23.20 2.74 -6.62
N ILE A 291 22.30 3.60 -6.14
CA ILE A 291 22.61 4.73 -5.26
C ILE A 291 21.68 4.66 -4.05
N ASN A 292 22.24 4.60 -2.85
CA ASN A 292 21.47 4.70 -1.62
C ASN A 292 20.99 6.14 -1.43
N LEU A 293 19.68 6.32 -1.42
CA LEU A 293 19.01 7.60 -1.33
C LEU A 293 19.38 8.37 -0.04
N ASN A 294 19.65 7.65 1.04
CA ASN A 294 20.04 8.24 2.32
C ASN A 294 21.43 8.89 2.32
N LEU A 295 22.23 8.67 1.26
CA LEU A 295 23.55 9.28 1.11
C LEU A 295 23.52 10.57 0.29
N ILE A 296 22.34 10.97 -0.20
CA ILE A 296 22.18 12.13 -1.08
C ILE A 296 21.72 13.32 -0.24
N SER A 297 22.59 14.31 -0.08
CA SER A 297 22.27 15.56 0.62
C SER A 297 21.74 16.65 -0.30
N ARG A 298 22.13 16.64 -1.59
CA ARG A 298 21.70 17.61 -2.60
C ARG A 298 21.36 16.89 -3.91
N PHE A 299 20.26 17.29 -4.53
CA PHE A 299 19.82 16.73 -5.80
C PHE A 299 20.84 16.98 -6.93
N GLU A 300 21.55 18.10 -6.87
CA GLU A 300 22.56 18.51 -7.83
C GLU A 300 23.72 17.51 -7.95
N ASP A 301 24.03 16.79 -6.85
CA ASP A 301 25.07 15.75 -6.85
C ASP A 301 24.59 14.47 -7.56
N LEU A 302 23.27 14.21 -7.59
CA LEU A 302 22.64 13.08 -8.27
C LEU A 302 22.38 13.36 -9.75
N ARG A 303 22.01 14.59 -10.10
CA ARG A 303 21.54 14.98 -11.43
C ARG A 303 22.45 14.53 -12.59
N PRO A 304 23.79 14.68 -12.53
CA PRO A 304 24.66 14.25 -13.62
C PRO A 304 24.53 12.76 -13.96
N PHE A 305 24.25 11.93 -12.95
CA PHE A 305 24.06 10.49 -13.12
C PHE A 305 22.74 10.16 -13.82
N ILE A 306 21.66 10.90 -13.50
CA ILE A 306 20.37 10.79 -14.20
C ILE A 306 20.50 11.26 -15.66
N ASP A 307 21.16 12.40 -15.87
CA ASP A 307 21.29 13.00 -17.20
C ASP A 307 22.01 12.08 -18.16
N MET A 308 23.07 11.43 -17.69
CA MET A 308 23.83 10.47 -18.48
C MET A 308 22.93 9.31 -18.97
N VAL A 309 22.16 8.65 -18.09
CA VAL A 309 21.28 7.53 -18.53
C VAL A 309 20.12 7.99 -19.40
N TYR A 310 19.59 9.18 -19.14
CA TYR A 310 18.57 9.78 -19.99
C TYR A 310 19.09 10.02 -21.41
N GLN A 311 20.27 10.65 -21.54
CA GLN A 311 20.87 10.94 -22.84
C GLN A 311 21.29 9.67 -23.58
N GLU A 312 21.86 8.69 -22.87
CA GLU A 312 22.18 7.37 -23.43
C GLU A 312 20.92 6.73 -24.05
N ARG A 313 19.80 6.77 -23.32
CA ARG A 313 18.53 6.20 -23.80
C ARG A 313 17.94 7.01 -24.95
N ARG A 314 18.03 8.34 -24.90
CA ARG A 314 17.54 9.23 -25.96
C ARG A 314 18.30 8.98 -27.26
N LYS A 315 19.64 9.00 -27.25
CA LYS A 315 20.46 8.74 -28.45
C LYS A 315 20.15 7.41 -29.14
N LYS A 316 19.81 6.39 -28.36
CA LYS A 316 19.42 5.08 -28.91
C LYS A 316 18.10 5.10 -29.68
N HIS A 317 17.14 5.91 -29.27
CA HIS A 317 15.75 5.86 -29.76
C HIS A 317 15.33 7.07 -30.60
N TYR A 318 16.04 8.18 -30.46
CA TYR A 318 15.89 9.38 -31.25
C TYR A 318 17.26 9.59 -31.87
N LYS A 319 17.45 9.08 -33.09
CA LYS A 319 18.62 9.45 -33.89
C LYS A 319 18.59 10.98 -33.96
N ASP A 320 19.72 11.61 -33.62
CA ASP A 320 19.84 13.06 -33.50
C ASP A 320 19.29 13.76 -34.77
N ASN A 321 18.06 14.26 -34.70
CA ASN A 321 17.71 15.48 -35.42
C ASN A 321 18.22 16.59 -34.52
N ASN A 322 19.37 17.14 -34.89
CA ASN A 322 20.03 18.28 -34.24
C ASN A 322 19.00 19.31 -33.75
N PHE A 323 18.91 19.48 -32.43
CA PHE A 323 18.42 20.70 -31.83
C PHE A 323 19.55 21.24 -30.95
N LEU A 324 20.28 22.18 -31.55
CA LEU A 324 21.07 23.20 -30.85
C LEU A 324 20.14 24.15 -30.10
#